data_AF-A0A7C1EAZ0-F1
#
_entry.id   AF-A0A7C1EAZ0-F1
#
_cell.length_a   1.000
_cell.length_b   1.000
_cell.length_c   1.000
_cell.angle_alpha   90.00
_cell.angle_beta   90.00
_cell.angle_gamma   90.00
#
_symmetry.space_group_name_H-M   'P 1'
#
loop_
_entity.id
_entity.type
_entity.pdbx_description
1 polymer ?
#
loop_
_entity_poly.entity_id
_entity_poly.type
_entity_poly.pdbx_seq_one_letter_code
_entity_poly.pdbx_strand_id
1 'polypeptide(L)' 'MLRAWTMISARTFARSLLVLAQVCARDPEQVDPRILAKLQEFGYIDEKGRLTPFGRKIVAYIVTHRREMFEGL' A
#
# COMPACT_ATOMS: atom_id res chain seq x y z
N MET A 1 -17.96 -21.36 11.46
CA MET A 1 -18.07 -20.37 10.38
C MET A 1 -16.90 -19.41 10.48
N LEU A 2 -15.75 -19.76 9.90
CA LEU A 2 -14.62 -18.84 9.78
C LEU A 2 -14.89 -17.96 8.57
N ARG A 3 -15.04 -16.65 8.81
CA ARG A 3 -15.18 -15.65 7.75
C ARG A 3 -13.99 -15.79 6.80
N ALA A 4 -14.26 -16.10 5.54
CA ALA A 4 -13.26 -16.01 4.47
C ALA A 4 -12.82 -14.55 4.38
N TRP A 5 -11.71 -14.21 5.05
CA TRP A 5 -10.96 -13.01 4.71
C TRP A 5 -10.43 -13.27 3.31
N THR A 6 -11.15 -12.81 2.28
CA THR A 6 -10.66 -12.82 0.91
C THR A 6 -9.31 -12.12 0.91
N MET A 7 -8.25 -12.91 0.75
CA MET A 7 -6.88 -12.44 0.72
C MET A 7 -6.80 -11.37 -0.38
N ILE A 8 -6.60 -10.11 0.01
CA ILE A 8 -6.50 -9.01 -0.94
C ILE A 8 -5.36 -9.35 -1.89
N SER A 9 -5.64 -9.35 -3.19
CA SER A 9 -4.60 -9.65 -4.15
C SER A 9 -3.45 -8.64 -3.99
N ALA A 10 -2.19 -9.04 -4.04
CA ALA A 10 -1.06 -8.11 -4.01
C ALA A 10 -1.18 -6.98 -5.06
N ARG A 11 -1.80 -7.22 -6.23
CA ARG A 11 -2.13 -6.18 -7.22
C ARG A 11 -3.11 -5.17 -6.66
N THR A 12 -4.15 -5.64 -5.97
CA THR A 12 -5.11 -4.80 -5.26
C THR A 12 -4.40 -4.02 -4.16
N PHE A 13 -3.54 -4.67 -3.37
CA PHE A 13 -2.75 -3.99 -2.33
C PHE A 13 -1.82 -2.91 -2.90
N ALA A 14 -1.08 -3.18 -3.97
CA ALA A 14 -0.21 -2.20 -4.62
C ALA A 14 -1.02 -1.02 -5.21
N ARG A 15 -2.18 -1.30 -5.80
CA ARG A 15 -3.11 -0.25 -6.26
C ARG A 15 -3.65 0.58 -5.09
N SER A 16 -4.07 -0.08 -4.01
CA SER A 16 -4.53 0.59 -2.80
C SER A 16 -3.45 1.47 -2.20
N LEU A 17 -2.20 1.01 -2.13
CA LEU A 17 -1.08 1.80 -1.65
C LEU A 17 -0.79 3.03 -2.54
N LEU A 18 -0.87 2.87 -3.87
CA LEU A 18 -0.72 3.97 -4.81
C LEU A 18 -1.83 5.02 -4.68
N VAL A 19 -3.09 4.57 -4.65
CA VAL A 19 -4.25 5.45 -4.48
C VAL A 19 -4.16 6.17 -3.15
N LEU A 20 -3.84 5.46 -2.08
CA LEU A 20 -3.76 6.04 -0.76
C LEU A 20 -2.62 7.06 -0.67
N ALA A 21 -1.44 6.79 -1.23
CA ALA A 21 -0.37 7.78 -1.31
C ALA A 21 -0.78 9.05 -2.11
N GLN A 22 -1.60 8.90 -3.15
CA GLN A 22 -2.14 10.05 -3.90
C GLN A 22 -3.14 10.86 -3.07
N VAL A 23 -4.02 10.20 -2.30
CA VAL A 23 -4.96 10.86 -1.40
C VAL A 23 -4.19 11.57 -0.29
N CYS A 24 -3.23 10.90 0.38
CA CYS A 24 -2.38 11.52 1.40
C CYS A 24 -1.65 12.76 0.89
N ALA A 25 -1.15 12.74 -0.36
CA ALA A 25 -0.42 13.88 -0.93
C ALA A 25 -1.31 15.04 -1.38
N ARG A 26 -2.60 14.78 -1.67
CA ARG A 26 -3.55 15.81 -2.14
C ARG A 26 -4.37 16.40 -1.01
N ASP A 27 -4.86 15.55 -0.11
CA ASP A 27 -5.75 15.91 0.97
C ASP A 27 -5.54 14.96 2.17
N PRO A 28 -4.49 15.20 2.97
CA PRO A 28 -4.17 14.36 4.12
C PRO A 28 -5.24 14.38 5.22
N GLU A 29 -6.10 15.41 5.27
CA GLU A 29 -7.18 15.53 6.27
C GLU A 29 -8.32 14.53 6.03
N GLN A 30 -8.46 14.03 4.79
CA GLN A 30 -9.42 12.98 4.44
C GLN A 30 -8.92 11.56 4.73
N VAL A 31 -7.67 11.41 5.17
CA VAL A 31 -7.08 10.10 5.49
C VAL A 31 -7.09 9.90 6.99
N ASP A 32 -7.54 8.73 7.45
CA ASP A 32 -7.45 8.37 8.87
C ASP A 32 -5.98 8.54 9.35
N PRO A 33 -5.73 9.41 10.34
CA PRO A 33 -4.38 9.69 10.83
C PRO A 33 -3.63 8.44 11.30
N ARG A 34 -4.35 7.41 11.75
CA ARG A 34 -3.75 6.12 12.17
C ARG A 34 -3.16 5.36 11.00
N ILE A 35 -3.83 5.42 9.85
CA ILE A 35 -3.33 4.81 8.60
C ILE A 35 -2.10 5.57 8.12
N LEU A 36 -2.16 6.90 8.14
CA LEU A 36 -1.03 7.75 7.74
C LEU A 36 0.21 7.46 8.59
N ALA A 37 0.04 7.44 9.92
CA ALA A 37 1.12 7.15 10.87
C ALA A 37 1.74 5.76 10.63
N LYS A 38 0.91 4.74 10.38
CA LYS A 38 1.41 3.39 10.08
C LYS A 38 2.22 3.32 8.79
N LEU A 39 1.80 4.03 7.75
CA LEU A 39 2.52 4.02 6.47
C LEU A 39 3.85 4.76 6.54
N GLN A 40 3.93 5.81 7.37
CA GLN A 40 5.17 6.50 7.69
C GLN A 40 6.08 5.61 8.54
N GLU A 41 5.53 4.93 9.56
CA GLU A 41 6.25 3.96 10.40
C GLU A 41 6.88 2.84 9.56
N PHE A 42 6.14 2.30 8.58
CA PHE A 42 6.65 1.31 7.64
C PHE A 42 7.56 1.89 6.54
N GLY A 43 7.75 3.21 6.50
CA GLY A 43 8.59 3.90 5.53
C GLY A 43 8.05 3.84 4.10
N TYR A 44 6.76 3.60 3.89
CA TYR A 44 6.16 3.58 2.55
C TYR A 44 5.92 4.97 2.00
N ILE A 45 5.56 5.92 2.86
CA ILE A 45 5.34 7.33 2.52
C ILE A 45 6.14 8.25 3.46
N ASP A 46 6.43 9.47 3.00
CA ASP A 46 7.10 10.51 3.79
C ASP A 46 6.11 11.34 4.62
N GLU A 47 6.63 12.33 5.35
CA GLU A 47 5.85 13.28 6.18
C GLU A 47 4.82 14.09 5.36
N LYS A 48 5.01 14.19 4.04
CA LYS A 48 4.14 14.90 3.10
C LYS A 48 3.17 13.96 2.38
N GLY A 49 3.09 12.70 2.80
CA GLY A 49 2.22 11.68 2.21
C GLY A 49 2.69 11.15 0.85
N ARG A 50 3.92 11.44 0.42
CA ARG A 50 4.45 11.00 -0.88
C ARG A 50 5.17 9.67 -0.72
N LEU A 51 5.14 8.81 -1.74
CA LEU A 51 5.90 7.55 -1.71
C LEU A 51 7.40 7.81 -1.49
N THR A 52 8.00 7.07 -0.56
CA THR A 52 9.45 7.05 -0.39
C THR A 52 10.12 6.20 -1.48
N PRO A 53 11.47 6.21 -1.61
CA PRO A 53 12.17 5.25 -2.45
C PRO A 53 11.86 3.78 -2.11
N PHE A 54 11.65 3.47 -0.83
CA PHE A 54 11.29 2.13 -0.38
C PHE A 54 9.84 1.77 -0.78
N GLY A 55 8.89 2.67 -0.55
CA GLY A 55 7.50 2.49 -1.00
C GLY A 55 7.40 2.28 -2.51
N ARG A 56 8.17 3.03 -3.31
CA ARG A 56 8.26 2.82 -4.77
C ARG A 56 8.79 1.44 -5.14
N LYS A 57 9.83 0.96 -4.44
CA LYS A 57 10.40 -0.38 -4.67
C LYS A 57 9.40 -1.48 -4.34
N ILE A 58 8.63 -1.37 -3.26
CA ILE A 58 7.59 -2.34 -2.91
C ILE A 58 6.50 -2.39 -3.97
N VAL A 59 5.99 -1.21 -4.39
CA VAL A 59 4.98 -1.15 -5.46
C VAL A 59 5.52 -1.80 -6.73
N ALA A 60 6.74 -1.46 -7.14
CA ALA A 60 7.36 -2.05 -8.33
C ALA A 60 7.54 -3.56 -8.18
N TYR A 61 8.03 -4.04 -7.04
CA TYR A 61 8.25 -5.46 -6.77
C TYR A 61 6.95 -6.25 -6.88
N ILE A 62 5.86 -5.77 -6.27
CA ILE A 62 4.55 -6.43 -6.30
C ILE A 62 3.95 -6.44 -7.71
N VAL A 63 4.11 -5.35 -8.47
CA VAL A 63 3.62 -5.27 -9.85
C VAL A 63 4.38 -6.23 -10.77
N THR A 64 5.70 -6.32 -10.60
CA THR A 64 6.58 -7.15 -11.43
C THR A 64 6.44 -8.64 -11.11
N HIS A 65 6.40 -9.03 -9.83
CA HIS A 65 6.35 -10.44 -9.39
C HIS A 65 4.92 -10.93 -9.15
N ARG A 66 3.96 -10.34 -9.86
CA ARG A 66 2.51 -10.58 -9.74
C ARG A 66 2.04 -12.02 -10.02
N ARG A 67 2.91 -12.91 -10.48
CA ARG A 67 2.60 -14.33 -10.67
C ARG A 67 3.14 -15.16 -9.51
N GLU A 68 4.39 -14.91 -9.11
CA GLU A 68 5.09 -15.63 -8.04
C GLU A 68 4.47 -15.39 -6.65
N MET A 69 3.94 -14.20 -6.37
CA MET A 69 3.27 -13.92 -5.09
C MET A 69 1.87 -14.56 -4.96
N PHE A 70 1.36 -15.20 -6.02
CA PHE A 70 -0.03 -15.66 -6.10
C PHE A 70 -0.21 -17.11 -6.50
N GLU A 71 0.78 -17.72 -7.15
CA GLU A 71 0.72 -19.12 -7.56
C GLU A 71 1.29 -20.07 -6.47
N GLY A 72 1.62 -19.56 -5.28
CA GLY A 72 2.16 -20.35 -4.15
C GLY A 72 1.39 -20.23 -2.82
N LEU A 73 0.17 -19.69 -2.82
CA LEU A 73 -0.72 -19.61 -1.65
C LEU A 73 -2.07 -20.29 -1.92
#